data_AF-A0A132P6C8-F1
#
_entry.id   AF-A0A132P6C8-F1
#
_cell.length_a   1.000
_cell.length_b   1.000
_cell.length_c   1.000
_cell.angle_alpha   90.00
_cell.angle_beta   90.00
_cell.angle_gamma   90.00
#
_symmetry.space_group_name_H-M   'P 1'
#
loop_
_entity.id
_entity.type
_entity.pdbx_description
1 polymer ?
#
loop_
_entity_poly.entity_id
_entity_poly.type
_entity_poly.pdbx_seq_one_letter_code
_entity_poly.pdbx_strand_id
1 'polypeptide(L)'
;MCIECYIDENRITPLLNPIECLQNHTQYICGTCGRCICIEHDPKRGLQRWNFPFKSLEIAKMYLRTADYSMKKSCGIYEIVSENGRRSYKIFANNEDLQLYLKKNKGKTCKDTKPIFAVEEYKEYANTQIRKLTSNEIQKYMSER
;
A
#
# COMPACT_ATOMS: atom_id res chain seq x y z
N MET A 1 -3.40 -14.19 9.72
CA MET A 1 -3.20 -13.19 8.65
C MET A 1 -4.56 -12.78 8.12
N CYS A 2 -4.86 -11.48 8.08
CA CYS A 2 -6.14 -10.98 7.56
C CYS A 2 -6.23 -11.20 6.04
N ILE A 3 -7.28 -11.87 5.57
CA ILE A 3 -7.48 -12.25 4.16
C ILE A 3 -7.60 -11.05 3.21
N GLU A 4 -8.08 -9.91 3.72
CA GLU A 4 -8.23 -8.68 2.95
C GLU A 4 -6.94 -7.83 2.98
N CYS A 5 -6.20 -7.86 4.08
CA CYS A 5 -5.05 -6.98 4.30
C CYS A 5 -3.69 -7.64 4.06
N TYR A 6 -3.65 -8.97 3.96
CA TYR A 6 -2.45 -9.79 3.74
C TYR A 6 -1.39 -9.68 4.85
N ILE A 7 -1.78 -9.18 6.03
CA ILE A 7 -0.91 -9.04 7.21
C ILE A 7 -1.65 -9.41 8.50
N ASP A 8 -0.92 -9.61 9.59
CA ASP A 8 -1.47 -9.95 10.92
C ASP A 8 -1.78 -8.73 11.78
N GLU A 9 -1.01 -7.65 11.63
CA GLU A 9 -1.07 -6.49 12.51
C GLU A 9 -2.18 -5.51 12.11
N ASN A 10 -3.34 -5.67 12.73
CA ASN A 10 -4.57 -4.96 12.38
C ASN A 10 -4.56 -3.45 12.65
N ARG A 11 -3.56 -2.91 13.37
CA ARG A 11 -3.46 -1.48 13.73
C ARG A 11 -2.13 -0.83 13.34
N ILE A 12 -1.28 -1.53 12.59
CA ILE A 12 0.09 -1.09 12.28
C ILE A 12 0.15 0.16 11.40
N THR A 13 -0.85 0.40 10.55
CA THR A 13 -0.95 1.59 9.69
C THR A 13 -1.89 2.63 10.31
N PRO A 14 -1.63 3.94 10.11
CA PRO A 14 -0.55 4.54 9.31
C PRO A 14 0.82 4.50 10.02
N LEU A 15 1.94 4.41 9.30
CA LEU A 15 3.27 4.28 9.93
C LEU A 15 3.89 5.60 10.41
N LEU A 16 3.63 6.70 9.70
CA LEU A 16 4.19 8.03 10.00
C LEU A 16 3.06 8.95 10.43
N ASN A 17 3.27 9.72 11.49
CA ASN A 17 2.31 10.65 12.09
C ASN A 17 0.87 10.09 12.08
N PRO A 18 0.63 8.95 12.76
CA PRO A 18 -0.61 8.19 12.60
C PRO A 18 -1.87 9.02 12.90
N ILE A 19 -1.83 9.85 13.95
CA ILE A 19 -2.94 10.73 14.33
C ILE A 19 -3.26 11.72 13.20
N GLU A 20 -2.25 12.44 12.70
CA GLU A 20 -2.40 13.42 11.63
C GLU A 20 -2.98 12.77 10.36
N CYS A 21 -2.46 11.60 9.98
CA CYS A 21 -2.95 10.87 8.82
C CYS A 21 -4.40 10.41 8.99
N LEU A 22 -4.77 9.85 10.15
CA LEU A 22 -6.12 9.39 10.41
C LEU A 22 -7.14 10.54 10.48
N GLN A 23 -6.72 11.71 10.94
CA GLN A 23 -7.56 12.92 11.04
C GLN A 23 -7.80 13.56 9.66
N ASN A 24 -6.75 13.70 8.86
CA ASN A 24 -6.80 14.58 7.70
C ASN A 24 -7.05 13.85 6.38
N HIS A 25 -6.68 12.56 6.29
CA HIS A 25 -6.69 11.80 5.05
C HIS A 25 -7.82 10.78 4.98
N THR A 26 -8.34 10.55 3.78
CA THR A 26 -9.24 9.44 3.49
C THR A 26 -8.52 8.11 3.72
N GLN A 27 -9.17 7.21 4.47
CA GLN A 27 -8.66 5.88 4.78
C GLN A 27 -9.44 4.81 4.02
N TYR A 28 -8.72 3.78 3.59
CA TYR A 28 -9.27 2.46 3.36
C TYR A 28 -9.41 1.77 4.71
N ILE A 29 -10.64 1.41 5.06
CA ILE A 29 -10.98 0.70 6.29
C ILE A 29 -11.32 -0.74 5.89
N CYS A 30 -10.50 -1.68 6.37
CA CYS A 30 -10.66 -3.10 6.11
C CYS A 30 -11.99 -3.60 6.70
N GLY A 31 -12.83 -4.22 5.86
CA GLY A 31 -14.11 -4.79 6.27
C GLY A 31 -13.97 -6.02 7.17
N THR A 32 -12.82 -6.70 7.09
CA THR A 32 -12.53 -7.91 7.87
C THR A 32 -11.96 -7.61 9.27
N CYS A 33 -10.95 -6.74 9.37
CA CYS A 33 -10.22 -6.51 10.63
C CYS A 33 -10.22 -5.05 11.11
N GLY A 34 -10.83 -4.13 10.36
CA GLY A 34 -10.89 -2.71 10.71
C GLY A 34 -9.58 -1.93 10.53
N ARG A 35 -8.52 -2.55 9.98
CA ARG A 35 -7.25 -1.86 9.70
C ARG A 35 -7.47 -0.65 8.80
N CYS A 36 -6.92 0.48 9.19
CA CYS A 36 -6.96 1.73 8.44
C CYS A 36 -5.66 1.89 7.64
N ILE A 37 -5.78 2.12 6.33
CA ILE A 37 -4.66 2.34 5.42
C ILE A 37 -4.93 3.62 4.64
N CYS A 38 -3.98 4.56 4.63
CA CYS A 38 -4.15 5.79 3.88
C CYS A 38 -4.33 5.50 2.39
N ILE A 39 -5.42 6.02 1.82
CA ILE A 39 -5.76 5.93 0.39
C ILE A 39 -5.96 7.32 -0.23
N GLU A 40 -5.66 8.37 0.51
CA GLU A 40 -5.73 9.75 0.03
C GLU A 40 -4.77 10.00 -1.14
N HIS A 41 -5.23 10.79 -2.09
CA HIS A 41 -4.42 11.23 -3.21
C HIS A 41 -3.72 12.53 -2.84
N ASP A 42 -2.40 12.61 -3.09
CA ASP A 42 -1.68 13.87 -3.03
C ASP A 42 -2.38 14.88 -3.96
N PRO A 43 -2.80 16.06 -3.46
CA PRO A 43 -3.64 16.98 -4.22
C PRO A 43 -2.91 17.61 -5.42
N LYS A 44 -1.57 17.58 -5.44
CA LYS A 44 -0.76 18.17 -6.52
C LYS A 44 -0.44 17.17 -7.62
N ARG A 45 -0.10 15.94 -7.25
CA ARG A 45 0.40 14.90 -8.16
C ARG A 45 -0.63 13.82 -8.45
N GLY A 46 -1.71 13.75 -7.69
CA GLY A 46 -2.70 12.67 -7.79
C GLY A 46 -2.13 11.30 -7.41
N LEU A 47 -1.07 11.26 -6.58
CA LEU A 47 -0.38 10.02 -6.20
C LEU A 47 -0.78 9.59 -4.79
N GLN A 48 -0.90 8.28 -4.59
CA GLN A 48 -1.15 7.65 -3.30
C GLN A 48 0.16 7.12 -2.70
N ARG A 49 0.14 6.74 -1.42
CA ARG A 49 1.35 6.27 -0.73
C ARG A 49 2.00 5.05 -1.41
N TRP A 50 1.20 4.14 -1.96
CA TRP A 50 1.68 2.93 -2.63
C TRP A 50 2.44 3.22 -3.93
N ASN A 51 2.28 4.40 -4.54
CA ASN A 51 3.02 4.80 -5.73
C ASN A 51 4.50 5.09 -5.45
N PHE A 52 4.91 5.25 -4.20
CA PHE A 52 6.30 5.52 -3.82
C PHE A 52 6.99 4.25 -3.31
N PRO A 53 8.32 4.10 -3.54
CA PRO A 53 9.06 2.94 -3.06
C PRO A 53 9.10 2.86 -1.53
N PHE A 54 9.28 1.64 -1.03
CA PHE A 54 9.38 1.29 0.38
C PHE A 54 10.77 0.71 0.69
N LYS A 55 11.18 0.82 1.96
CA LYS A 55 12.49 0.34 2.42
C LYS A 55 12.55 -1.17 2.64
N SER A 56 11.40 -1.83 2.85
CA SER A 56 11.32 -3.27 3.09
C SER A 56 10.07 -3.88 2.45
N LEU A 57 10.09 -5.19 2.23
CA LEU A 57 8.97 -5.95 1.70
C LEU A 57 7.77 -5.90 2.67
N GLU A 58 8.02 -5.98 3.97
CA GLU A 58 6.99 -5.96 5.01
C GLU A 58 6.19 -4.67 4.95
N ILE A 59 6.86 -3.52 4.80
CA ILE A 59 6.18 -2.24 4.66
C ILE A 59 5.40 -2.19 3.34
N ALA A 60 5.97 -2.68 2.23
CA ALA A 60 5.24 -2.71 0.96
C ALA A 60 3.94 -3.53 1.06
N LYS A 61 3.97 -4.70 1.74
CA LYS A 61 2.77 -5.52 1.99
C LYS A 61 1.68 -4.76 2.75
N MET A 62 2.06 -3.90 3.70
CA MET A 62 1.09 -3.09 4.45
C MET A 62 0.26 -2.16 3.57
N TYR A 63 0.76 -1.76 2.39
CA TYR A 63 0.09 -0.86 1.45
C TYR A 63 -0.41 -1.55 0.17
N LEU A 64 -0.16 -2.86 -0.01
CA LEU A 64 -0.57 -3.56 -1.23
C LEU A 64 -2.08 -3.50 -1.45
N ARG A 65 -2.86 -3.66 -0.36
CA ARG A 65 -4.31 -3.68 -0.47
C ARG A 65 -4.90 -2.37 -1.01
N THR A 66 -4.33 -1.22 -0.70
CA THR A 66 -4.83 0.05 -1.25
C THR A 66 -4.43 0.21 -2.72
N ALA A 67 -3.31 -0.35 -3.16
CA ALA A 67 -2.99 -0.43 -4.58
C ALA A 67 -3.99 -1.32 -5.33
N ASP A 68 -4.25 -2.52 -4.81
CA ASP A 68 -5.21 -3.45 -5.38
C ASP A 68 -6.59 -2.81 -5.56
N TYR A 69 -7.07 -2.14 -4.50
CA TYR A 69 -8.36 -1.47 -4.51
C TYR A 69 -8.42 -0.29 -5.49
N SER A 70 -7.38 0.54 -5.54
CA SER A 70 -7.32 1.68 -6.47
C SER A 70 -7.27 1.23 -7.92
N MET A 71 -6.53 0.16 -8.22
CA MET A 71 -6.34 -0.34 -9.59
C MET A 71 -7.41 -1.36 -10.02
N LYS A 72 -8.23 -1.85 -9.08
CA LYS A 72 -9.20 -2.94 -9.26
C LYS A 72 -8.56 -4.19 -9.87
N LYS A 73 -7.34 -4.50 -9.46
CA LYS A 73 -6.48 -5.57 -9.98
C LYS A 73 -5.58 -6.12 -8.89
N SER A 74 -5.13 -7.37 -9.04
CA SER A 74 -4.06 -7.90 -8.19
C SER A 74 -2.75 -7.24 -8.58
N CYS A 75 -2.27 -6.33 -7.73
CA CYS A 75 -1.00 -5.65 -7.90
C CYS A 75 0.14 -6.52 -7.35
N GLY A 76 1.37 -6.26 -7.82
CA GLY A 76 2.56 -6.97 -7.40
C GLY A 76 3.58 -6.06 -6.72
N ILE A 77 4.27 -6.59 -5.71
CA ILE A 77 5.45 -5.98 -5.11
C ILE A 77 6.68 -6.51 -5.83
N TYR A 78 7.58 -5.62 -6.22
CA TYR A 78 8.82 -5.93 -6.92
C TYR A 78 10.02 -5.39 -6.14
N GLU A 79 11.10 -6.16 -6.09
CA GLU A 79 12.39 -5.69 -5.60
C GLU A 79 13.10 -4.88 -6.70
N ILE A 80 13.43 -3.63 -6.39
CA ILE A 80 14.14 -2.72 -7.26
C ILE A 80 15.53 -2.47 -6.68
N VAL A 81 16.56 -2.76 -7.47
CA VAL A 81 17.97 -2.57 -7.11
C VAL A 81 18.52 -1.42 -7.93
N SER A 82 19.08 -0.40 -7.28
CA SER A 82 19.81 0.67 -7.97
C SER A 82 21.26 0.27 -8.25
N GLU A 83 21.92 1.00 -9.16
CA GLU A 83 23.33 0.80 -9.54
C GLU A 83 24.28 0.75 -8.35
N ASN A 84 24.03 1.53 -7.30
CA ASN A 84 24.82 1.51 -6.06
C ASN A 84 24.48 0.35 -5.10
N GLY A 85 23.68 -0.63 -5.56
CA GLY A 85 23.26 -1.80 -4.78
C GLY A 85 22.14 -1.56 -3.77
N ARG A 86 21.63 -0.32 -3.62
CA ARG A 86 20.51 -0.05 -2.71
C ARG A 86 19.24 -0.75 -3.18
N ARG A 87 18.61 -1.48 -2.27
CA ARG A 87 17.33 -2.16 -2.49
C ARG A 87 16.16 -1.30 -2.04
N SER A 88 15.06 -1.39 -2.79
CA SER A 88 13.78 -0.81 -2.46
C SER A 88 12.66 -1.67 -3.02
N TYR A 89 11.46 -1.53 -2.47
CA TYR A 89 10.31 -2.35 -2.83
C TYR A 89 9.21 -1.46 -3.37
N LYS A 90 8.67 -1.78 -4.54
CA LYS A 90 7.66 -0.94 -5.19
C LYS A 90 6.50 -1.76 -5.69
N ILE A 91 5.30 -1.22 -5.54
CA ILE A 91 4.07 -1.83 -6.03
C ILE A 91 3.80 -1.34 -7.46
N PHE A 92 3.43 -2.28 -8.33
CA PHE A 92 3.01 -2.03 -9.71
C PHE A 92 1.74 -2.82 -10.01
N ALA A 93 0.86 -2.24 -10.84
CA ALA A 93 -0.41 -2.89 -11.20
C ALA A 93 -0.21 -4.03 -12.23
N ASN A 94 0.85 -3.93 -13.04
CA ASN A 94 1.20 -4.91 -14.07
C ASN A 94 2.68 -4.80 -14.45
N ASN A 95 3.12 -5.66 -15.36
CA ASN A 95 4.51 -5.67 -15.84
C ASN A 95 4.80 -4.44 -16.72
N GLU A 96 3.82 -3.95 -17.49
CA GLU A 96 3.99 -2.77 -18.34
C GLU A 96 4.39 -1.53 -17.52
N ASP A 97 3.76 -1.31 -16.37
CA ASP A 97 4.06 -0.22 -15.44
C ASP A 97 5.47 -0.35 -14.84
N LEU A 98 5.90 -1.58 -14.54
CA LEU A 98 7.28 -1.86 -14.11
C LEU A 98 8.26 -1.49 -15.22
N GLN A 99 8.04 -1.93 -16.46
CA GLN A 99 8.93 -1.64 -17.58
C GLN A 99 9.00 -0.14 -17.85
N LEU A 100 7.87 0.57 -17.83
CA LEU A 100 7.82 2.02 -17.96
C LEU A 100 8.59 2.73 -16.85
N TYR A 101 8.50 2.25 -15.62
CA TYR A 101 9.25 2.80 -14.50
C TYR A 101 10.76 2.59 -14.66
N LEU A 102 11.21 1.39 -15.02
CA LEU A 102 12.62 1.08 -15.24
C LEU A 102 13.20 1.91 -16.39
N LYS A 103 12.45 2.07 -17.50
CA LYS A 103 12.84 2.93 -18.63
C LYS A 103 13.01 4.39 -18.22
N LYS A 104 12.15 4.90 -17.33
CA LYS A 104 12.21 6.29 -16.81
C LYS A 104 13.30 6.48 -15.75
N ASN A 105 13.69 5.43 -15.04
CA ASN A 105 14.66 5.47 -13.94
C ASN A 105 15.92 4.71 -14.33
N LYS A 106 16.77 5.35 -15.15
CA LYS A 106 18.08 4.79 -15.52
C LYS A 106 18.86 4.38 -14.25
N GLY A 107 19.53 3.25 -14.33
CA GLY A 107 20.28 2.69 -13.21
C GLY A 107 19.45 2.01 -12.13
N LYS A 108 18.18 1.71 -12.40
CA LYS A 108 17.38 0.78 -11.59
C LYS A 108 17.10 -0.47 -12.38
N THR A 109 17.16 -1.60 -11.71
CA THR A 109 16.91 -2.93 -12.27
C THR A 109 15.94 -3.70 -11.37
N CYS A 110 15.24 -4.66 -11.96
CA CYS A 110 14.45 -5.66 -11.25
C CYS A 110 14.96 -7.02 -11.73
N LYS A 111 15.42 -7.86 -10.81
CA LYS A 111 16.07 -9.14 -11.17
C LYS A 111 15.07 -10.12 -11.78
N ASP A 112 13.86 -10.15 -11.24
CA ASP A 112 12.78 -11.01 -11.70
C ASP A 112 11.73 -10.19 -12.45
N THR A 113 11.18 -10.77 -13.52
CA THR A 113 9.99 -10.22 -14.19
C THR A 113 8.70 -10.54 -13.45
N LYS A 114 8.79 -11.35 -12.38
CA LYS A 114 7.66 -11.71 -11.51
C LYS A 114 7.71 -10.91 -10.21
N PRO A 115 6.55 -10.56 -9.64
CA PRO A 115 6.52 -9.93 -8.33
C PRO A 115 7.01 -10.91 -7.27
N ILE A 116 7.77 -10.40 -6.29
CA ILE A 116 8.19 -11.18 -5.12
C ILE A 116 7.01 -11.46 -4.18
N PHE A 117 5.93 -10.69 -4.30
CA PHE A 117 4.68 -10.93 -3.60
C PHE A 117 3.52 -10.32 -4.39
N ALA A 118 2.47 -11.10 -4.59
CA ALA A 118 1.18 -10.69 -5.13
C ALA A 118 0.12 -11.65 -4.58
N VAL A 119 -1.14 -11.24 -4.60
CA VAL A 119 -2.26 -12.17 -4.41
C VAL A 119 -2.69 -12.75 -5.75
N GLU A 120 -3.42 -13.87 -5.74
CA GLU A 120 -3.83 -14.51 -7.00
C GLU A 120 -4.81 -13.63 -7.78
N GLU A 121 -5.84 -13.13 -7.12
CA GLU A 121 -6.90 -12.35 -7.74
C GLU A 121 -7.35 -11.17 -6.89
N TYR A 122 -7.84 -10.13 -7.56
CA TYR A 122 -8.49 -9.02 -6.88
C TYR A 122 -9.87 -9.44 -6.41
N LYS A 123 -10.14 -9.18 -5.13
CA LYS A 123 -11.44 -9.43 -4.50
C LYS A 123 -11.94 -8.20 -3.77
N GLU A 124 -13.23 -7.91 -3.92
CA GLU A 124 -13.96 -6.96 -3.06
C GLU A 124 -14.49 -7.67 -1.82
N TYR A 125 -14.46 -6.98 -0.69
CA TYR A 125 -14.92 -7.53 0.59
C TYR A 125 -16.11 -6.71 1.08
N ALA A 126 -17.09 -7.39 1.65
CA ALA A 126 -18.21 -6.73 2.29
C ALA A 126 -17.70 -5.85 3.44
N ASN A 127 -18.41 -4.75 3.71
CA ASN A 127 -18.10 -3.80 4.79
C ASN A 127 -16.78 -3.03 4.65
N THR A 128 -16.01 -3.20 3.56
CA THR A 128 -14.91 -2.29 3.23
C THR A 128 -15.45 -0.85 3.10
N GLN A 129 -14.78 0.11 3.73
CA GLN A 129 -15.19 1.52 3.68
C GLN A 129 -14.04 2.42 3.21
N ILE A 130 -14.37 3.42 2.40
CA ILE A 130 -13.44 4.46 1.94
C ILE A 130 -13.96 5.81 2.43
N ARG A 131 -13.42 6.31 3.55
CA ARG A 131 -13.85 7.58 4.13
C ARG A 131 -12.84 8.13 5.14
N LYS A 132 -13.09 9.34 5.62
CA LYS A 132 -12.41 9.86 6.82
C LYS A 132 -13.00 9.24 8.08
N LEU A 133 -12.17 9.09 9.10
CA LEU A 133 -12.60 8.63 10.42
C LEU A 133 -13.15 9.82 11.22
N THR A 134 -14.07 9.53 12.12
CA THR A 134 -14.49 10.47 13.18
C THR A 134 -13.46 10.50 14.30
N SER A 135 -13.43 11.58 15.08
CA SER A 135 -12.50 11.72 16.22
C SER A 135 -12.57 10.54 17.21
N ASN A 136 -13.76 10.01 17.47
CA ASN A 136 -13.97 8.86 18.36
C ASN A 136 -13.36 7.57 17.78
N GLU A 137 -13.52 7.35 16.47
CA GLU A 137 -12.92 6.20 15.80
C GLU A 137 -11.39 6.28 15.80
N ILE A 138 -10.83 7.48 15.63
CA ILE A 138 -9.38 7.71 15.68
C ILE A 138 -8.84 7.38 17.08
N GLN A 139 -9.49 7.90 18.14
CA GLN A 139 -9.11 7.60 19.52
C GLN A 139 -9.13 6.10 19.81
N LYS A 140 -10.23 5.42 19.42
CA LYS A 140 -10.36 3.97 19.56
C LYS A 140 -9.25 3.23 18.81
N TYR A 141 -9.04 3.56 17.54
CA TYR A 141 -8.03 2.92 16.70
C TYR A 141 -6.62 3.08 17.28
N MET A 142 -6.30 4.25 17.85
CA MET A 142 -5.01 4.51 18.47
C MET A 142 -4.84 3.82 19.82
N SER A 143 -5.92 3.59 20.58
CA SER A 143 -5.85 2.80 21.84
C SER A 143 -5.65 1.30 21.62
N GLU A 144 -6.02 0.79 20.45
CA GLU A 144 -5.88 -0.63 20.07
C GLU A 144 -4.53 -0.94 19.42
N ARG A 145 -3.68 0.09 19.24
CA ARG A 145 -2.45 0.02 18.44
C ARG A 145 -1.23 -0.42 19.24
#